data_AF-A0A8T6I2U4-F1
#
_entry.id   AF-A0A8T6I2U4-F1
#
_cell.length_a   1.000
_cell.length_b   1.000
_cell.length_c   1.000
_cell.angle_alpha   90.00
_cell.angle_beta   90.00
_cell.angle_gamma   90.00
#
_symmetry.space_group_name_H-M   'P 1'
#
loop_
_entity.id
_entity.type
_entity.pdbx_description
1 polymer ?
#
loop_
_entity_poly.entity_id
_entity_poly.type
_entity_poly.pdbx_seq_one_letter_code
_entity_poly.pdbx_strand_id
1 'polypeptide(L)'
;MSLELLGGRILAPWFGSSIYVWGSIITVFMLSLSVGYLIGGRLSLRTPTLVKFGSIFVLAALVLAPVVYLAEPAMTWVFERIEDPRYGSLAASLLLFVVPTVVLGAISPYAVRLLVRYREESGKVAGTLYFVSTMGSALGTLATSFYFVLWFEMDTIVATLAGVLLAMGAVGIGARRLDRDADDHARA
;
A
#
# COMPACT_ATOMS: atom_id res chain seq x y z
N MET A 1 -6.60 0.07 -0.86
CA MET A 1 -7.84 -0.62 -0.48
C MET A 1 -8.00 -1.98 -1.16
N SER A 2 -7.52 -2.19 -2.40
CA SER A 2 -7.58 -3.52 -3.04
C SER A 2 -6.98 -4.65 -2.19
N LEU A 3 -5.77 -4.46 -1.65
CA LEU A 3 -5.13 -5.45 -0.76
C LEU A 3 -5.96 -5.77 0.50
N GLU A 4 -6.64 -4.78 1.05
CA GLU A 4 -7.50 -4.94 2.23
C GLU A 4 -8.69 -5.87 1.93
N LEU A 5 -9.33 -5.66 0.78
CA LEU A 5 -10.41 -6.56 0.31
C LEU A 5 -9.90 -7.97 0.02
N LEU A 6 -8.72 -8.08 -0.60
CA LEU A 6 -8.11 -9.39 -0.86
C LEU A 6 -7.79 -10.12 0.43
N GLY A 7 -7.38 -9.39 1.48
CA GLY A 7 -7.16 -9.95 2.82
C GLY A 7 -8.36 -10.75 3.34
N GLY A 8 -9.58 -10.24 3.15
CA GLY A 8 -10.80 -10.96 3.55
C GLY A 8 -10.94 -12.32 2.89
N ARG A 9 -10.57 -12.42 1.62
CA ARG A 9 -10.58 -13.68 0.86
C ARG A 9 -9.35 -14.56 1.12
N ILE A 10 -8.19 -13.98 1.40
CA ILE A 10 -6.99 -14.73 1.81
C ILE A 10 -7.24 -15.43 3.15
N LEU A 11 -7.94 -14.77 4.10
CA LEU A 11 -8.21 -15.35 5.41
C LEU A 11 -9.42 -16.30 5.43
N ALA A 12 -10.34 -16.17 4.46
CA ALA A 12 -11.60 -16.91 4.45
C ALA A 12 -11.47 -18.44 4.50
N PRO A 13 -10.51 -19.10 3.81
CA PRO A 13 -10.38 -20.56 3.86
C PRO A 13 -10.05 -21.11 5.26
N TRP A 14 -9.39 -20.31 6.12
CA TRP A 14 -8.99 -20.72 7.47
C TRP A 14 -9.96 -20.25 8.53
N PHE A 15 -10.37 -18.97 8.50
CA PHE A 15 -11.15 -18.34 9.59
C PHE A 15 -12.59 -18.00 9.21
N GLY A 16 -13.00 -18.27 7.96
CA GLY A 16 -14.31 -17.93 7.43
C GLY A 16 -14.49 -16.42 7.19
N SER A 17 -15.75 -15.98 7.04
CA SER A 17 -16.12 -14.61 6.69
C SER A 17 -16.91 -13.90 7.78
N SER A 18 -16.62 -14.18 9.05
CA SER A 18 -17.33 -13.62 10.19
C SER A 18 -17.02 -12.13 10.41
N ILE A 19 -17.84 -11.45 11.23
CA ILE A 19 -17.60 -10.06 11.63
C ILE A 19 -16.25 -9.87 12.34
N TYR A 20 -15.74 -10.91 13.00
CA TYR A 20 -14.45 -10.88 13.69
C TYR A 20 -13.27 -10.82 12.71
N VAL A 21 -13.37 -11.55 11.58
CA VAL A 21 -12.35 -11.55 10.53
C VAL A 21 -12.28 -10.19 9.86
N TRP A 22 -13.42 -9.64 9.44
CA TRP A 22 -13.47 -8.31 8.84
C TRP A 22 -13.06 -7.21 9.82
N GLY A 23 -13.50 -7.30 11.08
CA GLY A 23 -13.08 -6.38 12.13
C GLY A 23 -11.57 -6.39 12.37
N SER A 24 -10.94 -7.58 12.29
CA SER A 24 -9.49 -7.73 12.40
C SER A 24 -8.76 -7.06 11.24
N ILE A 25 -9.19 -7.33 10.01
CA ILE A 25 -8.57 -6.76 8.80
C ILE A 25 -8.65 -5.23 8.83
N ILE A 26 -9.85 -4.66 9.03
CA ILE A 26 -10.05 -3.21 9.07
C ILE A 26 -9.17 -2.59 10.17
N THR A 27 -9.17 -3.18 11.37
CA THR A 27 -8.36 -2.69 12.49
C THR A 27 -6.87 -2.66 12.16
N VAL A 28 -6.34 -3.76 11.62
CA VAL A 28 -4.91 -3.85 11.26
C VAL A 28 -4.57 -2.86 10.15
N PHE A 29 -5.39 -2.74 9.13
CA PHE A 29 -5.16 -1.79 8.03
C PHE A 29 -5.20 -0.34 8.52
N MET A 30 -6.21 0.05 9.29
CA MET A 30 -6.33 1.41 9.84
C MET A 30 -5.16 1.78 10.75
N LEU A 31 -4.74 0.87 11.65
CA LEU A 31 -3.59 1.11 12.53
C LEU A 31 -2.28 1.19 11.74
N SER A 32 -2.08 0.27 10.80
CA SER A 32 -0.87 0.23 9.95
C SER A 32 -0.78 1.47 9.07
N LEU A 33 -1.88 1.90 8.45
CA LEU A 33 -1.95 3.15 7.70
C LEU A 33 -1.65 4.35 8.58
N SER A 34 -2.20 4.41 9.79
CA SER A 34 -1.92 5.50 10.74
C SER A 34 -0.44 5.61 11.08
N VAL A 35 0.22 4.48 11.33
CA VAL A 35 1.68 4.43 11.54
C VAL A 35 2.43 4.85 10.27
N GLY A 36 2.00 4.37 9.10
CA GLY A 36 2.53 4.77 7.80
C GLY A 36 2.42 6.27 7.55
N TYR A 37 1.28 6.89 7.90
CA TYR A 37 1.08 8.33 7.77
C TYR A 37 2.07 9.12 8.62
N LEU A 38 2.30 8.68 9.86
CA LEU A 38 3.28 9.31 10.74
C LEU A 38 4.71 9.16 10.22
N ILE A 39 5.09 7.96 9.76
CA ILE A 39 6.43 7.69 9.22
C ILE A 39 6.65 8.48 7.93
N GLY A 40 5.71 8.43 6.98
CA GLY A 40 5.80 9.16 5.72
C GLY A 40 5.85 10.67 5.93
N GLY A 41 5.05 11.20 6.85
CA GLY A 41 5.09 12.60 7.25
C GLY A 41 6.46 13.01 7.79
N ARG A 42 7.05 12.22 8.71
CA ARG A 42 8.41 12.48 9.23
C ARG A 42 9.49 12.35 8.16
N LEU A 43 9.41 11.33 7.31
CA LEU A 43 10.37 11.09 6.23
C LEU A 43 10.37 12.24 5.21
N SER A 44 9.20 12.84 4.97
CA SER A 44 9.02 13.95 4.05
C SER A 44 9.68 15.27 4.50
N LEU A 45 9.97 15.41 5.81
CA LEU A 45 10.65 16.60 6.33
C LEU A 45 12.14 16.64 5.97
N ARG A 46 12.76 15.48 5.69
CA ARG A 46 14.19 15.35 5.39
C ARG A 46 14.45 15.44 3.88
N THR A 47 14.46 16.66 3.34
CA THR A 47 14.72 16.99 1.91
C THR A 47 13.91 16.08 0.96
N PRO A 48 12.63 16.40 0.72
CA PRO A 48 11.76 15.59 -0.11
C PRO A 48 12.28 15.57 -1.55
N THR A 49 12.36 14.38 -2.15
CA THR A 49 12.81 14.22 -3.56
C THR A 49 11.99 13.14 -4.26
N LEU A 50 11.84 13.27 -5.58
CA LEU A 50 11.20 12.28 -6.45
C LEU A 50 11.82 10.88 -6.34
N VAL A 51 13.15 10.79 -6.17
CA VAL A 51 13.84 9.50 -6.00
C VAL A 51 13.45 8.81 -4.69
N LYS A 52 13.41 9.56 -3.57
CA LYS A 52 12.96 9.00 -2.29
C LYS A 52 11.48 8.60 -2.37
N PHE A 53 10.64 9.40 -3.03
CA PHE A 53 9.25 9.04 -3.26
C PHE A 53 9.13 7.73 -4.06
N GLY A 54 9.81 7.61 -5.19
CA GLY A 54 9.85 6.39 -6.00
C GLY A 54 10.40 5.19 -5.22
N SER A 55 11.38 5.39 -4.34
CA SER A 55 11.90 4.31 -3.49
C SER A 55 10.87 3.77 -2.49
N ILE A 56 9.90 4.59 -2.03
CA ILE A 56 8.80 4.12 -1.18
C ILE A 56 7.90 3.16 -1.97
N PHE A 57 7.63 3.45 -3.25
CA PHE A 57 6.86 2.54 -4.12
C PHE A 57 7.61 1.24 -4.41
N VAL A 58 8.91 1.31 -4.68
CA VAL A 58 9.74 0.11 -4.85
C VAL A 58 9.75 -0.72 -3.57
N LEU A 59 9.93 -0.08 -2.41
CA LEU A 59 9.87 -0.77 -1.12
C LEU A 59 8.50 -1.41 -0.90
N ALA A 60 7.40 -0.70 -1.20
CA ALA A 60 6.05 -1.23 -1.11
C ALA A 60 5.86 -2.48 -1.98
N ALA A 61 6.38 -2.46 -3.21
CA ALA A 61 6.37 -3.63 -4.09
C ALA A 61 7.17 -4.80 -3.51
N LEU A 62 8.37 -4.54 -2.98
CA LEU A 62 9.25 -5.56 -2.42
C LEU A 62 8.69 -6.22 -1.16
N VAL A 63 7.97 -5.47 -0.31
CA VAL A 63 7.34 -6.05 0.88
C VAL A 63 5.98 -6.68 0.58
N LEU A 64 5.32 -6.30 -0.52
CA LEU A 64 4.06 -6.87 -0.95
C LEU A 64 4.26 -8.18 -1.73
N ALA A 65 5.27 -8.27 -2.60
CA ALA A 65 5.50 -9.45 -3.44
C ALA A 65 5.65 -10.77 -2.66
N PRO A 66 6.34 -10.83 -1.50
CA PRO A 66 6.43 -12.04 -0.70
C PRO A 66 5.09 -12.54 -0.17
N VAL A 67 4.07 -11.68 -0.04
CA VAL A 67 2.74 -12.07 0.45
C VAL A 67 2.13 -13.16 -0.42
N VAL A 68 2.40 -13.15 -1.74
CA VAL A 68 1.93 -14.20 -2.67
C VAL A 68 2.36 -15.59 -2.22
N TYR A 69 3.62 -15.75 -1.82
CA TYR A 69 4.17 -17.05 -1.44
C TYR A 69 4.06 -17.34 0.06
N LEU A 70 4.01 -16.30 0.89
CA LEU A 70 3.98 -16.42 2.34
C LEU A 70 2.56 -16.51 2.90
N ALA A 71 1.52 -16.14 2.15
CA ALA A 71 0.16 -16.14 2.65
C ALA A 71 -0.26 -17.52 3.16
N GLU A 72 -0.24 -18.55 2.31
CA GLU A 72 -0.64 -19.91 2.68
C GLU A 72 0.15 -20.49 3.87
N PRO A 73 1.50 -20.53 3.87
CA PRO A 73 2.24 -21.10 5.00
C PRO A 73 2.06 -20.28 6.29
N ALA A 74 1.94 -18.95 6.19
CA ALA A 74 1.67 -18.12 7.36
C ALA A 74 0.27 -18.37 7.93
N MET A 75 -0.75 -18.49 7.08
CA MET A 75 -2.12 -18.77 7.52
C MET A 75 -2.22 -20.14 8.19
N THR A 76 -1.64 -21.17 7.57
CA THR A 76 -1.60 -22.51 8.17
C THR A 76 -0.88 -22.51 9.51
N TRP A 77 0.29 -21.85 9.61
CA TRP A 77 1.04 -21.76 10.86
C TRP A 77 0.27 -21.08 11.99
N VAL A 78 -0.48 -20.01 11.67
CA VAL A 78 -1.33 -19.30 12.64
C VAL A 78 -2.53 -20.18 13.02
N PHE A 79 -3.22 -20.77 12.03
CA PHE A 79 -4.42 -21.57 12.25
C PHE A 79 -4.16 -22.78 13.15
N GLU A 80 -3.04 -23.50 12.94
CA GLU A 80 -2.62 -24.63 13.78
C GLU A 80 -2.37 -24.25 15.25
N ARG A 81 -2.17 -22.97 15.56
CA ARG A 81 -1.88 -22.47 16.92
C ARG A 81 -3.08 -21.74 17.54
N ILE A 82 -3.90 -21.12 16.71
CA ILE A 82 -5.01 -20.26 17.12
C ILE A 82 -6.18 -20.49 16.17
N GLU A 83 -6.96 -21.53 16.44
CA GLU A 83 -8.14 -21.88 15.64
C GLU A 83 -9.30 -20.89 15.82
N ASP A 84 -9.39 -20.22 16.98
CA ASP A 84 -10.46 -19.24 17.25
C ASP A 84 -10.40 -18.09 16.23
N PRO A 85 -11.45 -17.90 15.41
CA PRO A 85 -11.44 -16.90 14.36
C PRO A 85 -11.21 -15.47 14.84
N ARG A 86 -11.52 -15.13 16.10
CA ARG A 86 -11.33 -13.77 16.64
C ARG A 86 -9.85 -13.44 16.79
N TYR A 87 -9.09 -14.36 17.37
CA TYR A 87 -7.68 -14.16 17.66
C TYR A 87 -6.80 -14.60 16.49
N GLY A 88 -7.19 -15.69 15.81
CA GLY A 88 -6.49 -16.22 14.65
C GLY A 88 -6.48 -15.25 13.48
N SER A 89 -7.63 -14.67 13.12
CA SER A 89 -7.69 -13.68 12.03
C SER A 89 -6.93 -12.40 12.34
N LEU A 90 -6.91 -11.98 13.61
CA LEU A 90 -6.16 -10.81 14.06
C LEU A 90 -4.65 -11.06 13.96
N ALA A 91 -4.17 -12.18 14.48
CA ALA A 91 -2.76 -12.57 14.40
C ALA A 91 -2.30 -12.75 12.96
N ALA A 92 -3.10 -13.43 12.13
CA ALA A 92 -2.88 -13.59 10.70
C ALA A 92 -2.79 -12.24 9.96
N SER A 93 -3.74 -11.34 10.21
CA SER A 93 -3.75 -10.02 9.60
C SER A 93 -2.53 -9.18 10.01
N LEU A 94 -2.17 -9.23 11.31
CA LEU A 94 -0.97 -8.55 11.83
C LEU A 94 0.30 -9.05 11.15
N LEU A 95 0.44 -10.38 11.01
CA LEU A 95 1.60 -11.02 10.42
C LEU A 95 1.77 -10.66 8.94
N LEU A 96 0.71 -10.73 8.14
CA LEU A 96 0.80 -10.55 6.69
C LEU A 96 0.72 -9.09 6.25
N PHE A 97 -0.13 -8.28 6.86
CA PHE A 97 -0.52 -6.99 6.28
C PHE A 97 0.12 -5.76 6.94
N VAL A 98 0.70 -5.87 8.14
CA VAL A 98 1.28 -4.70 8.83
C VAL A 98 2.39 -4.05 8.02
N VAL A 99 3.43 -4.83 7.68
CA VAL A 99 4.60 -4.30 6.96
C VAL A 99 4.22 -3.65 5.62
N PRO A 100 3.51 -4.33 4.68
CA PRO A 100 3.14 -3.70 3.41
C PRO A 100 2.22 -2.49 3.60
N THR A 101 1.28 -2.55 4.53
CA THR A 101 0.31 -1.46 4.73
C THR A 101 0.96 -0.22 5.37
N VAL A 102 1.91 -0.39 6.29
CA VAL A 102 2.69 0.72 6.84
C VAL A 102 3.48 1.44 5.74
N VAL A 103 4.13 0.69 4.85
CA VAL A 103 4.90 1.28 3.73
C VAL A 103 3.97 2.00 2.76
N LEU A 104 2.84 1.40 2.39
CA LEU A 104 1.82 2.03 1.54
C LEU A 104 1.26 3.31 2.17
N GLY A 105 1.03 3.33 3.48
CA GLY A 105 0.56 4.50 4.21
C GLY A 105 1.52 5.69 4.12
N ALA A 106 2.83 5.46 3.97
CA ALA A 106 3.81 6.55 3.88
C ALA A 106 3.69 7.39 2.58
N ILE A 107 3.02 6.87 1.54
CA ILE A 107 2.93 7.50 0.22
C ILE A 107 2.21 8.85 0.27
N SER A 108 1.01 8.90 0.86
CA SER A 108 0.16 10.10 0.86
C SER A 108 0.81 11.33 1.51
N PRO A 109 1.29 11.29 2.77
CA PRO A 109 1.91 12.47 3.38
C PRO A 109 3.21 12.88 2.67
N TYR A 110 3.96 11.92 2.11
CA TYR A 110 5.16 12.22 1.34
C TYR A 110 4.81 12.97 0.05
N ALA A 111 3.77 12.52 -0.66
CA ALA A 111 3.28 13.17 -1.87
C ALA A 111 2.80 14.60 -1.61
N VAL A 112 2.03 14.83 -0.53
CA VAL A 112 1.63 16.20 -0.12
C VAL A 112 2.86 17.08 0.00
N ARG A 113 3.87 16.64 0.75
CA ARG A 113 5.07 17.45 0.99
C ARG A 113 5.88 17.72 -0.29
N LEU A 114 5.90 16.79 -1.25
CA LEU A 114 6.57 16.96 -2.54
C LEU A 114 5.85 17.98 -3.45
N LEU A 115 4.51 18.04 -3.35
CA LEU A 115 3.67 18.91 -4.18
C LEU A 115 3.49 20.32 -3.61
N VAL A 116 3.57 20.49 -2.29
CA VAL A 116 3.43 21.80 -1.64
C VAL A 116 4.66 22.66 -1.88
N ARG A 117 4.50 23.74 -2.66
CA ARG A 117 5.54 24.76 -2.90
C ARG A 117 5.50 25.90 -1.89
N TYR A 118 4.29 26.40 -1.59
CA TYR A 118 4.04 27.49 -0.66
C TYR A 118 3.15 27.03 0.51
N ARG A 119 3.31 27.64 1.68
CA ARG A 119 2.59 27.23 2.89
C ARG A 119 1.08 27.44 2.73
N GLU A 120 0.68 28.49 2.03
CA GLU A 120 -0.72 28.85 1.77
C GLU A 120 -1.46 27.80 0.91
N GLU A 121 -0.75 27.05 0.07
CA GLU A 121 -1.35 26.04 -0.82
C GLU A 121 -1.50 24.66 -0.18
N SER A 122 -0.94 24.48 1.03
CA SER A 122 -0.88 23.17 1.69
C SER A 122 -2.24 22.49 1.84
N GLY A 123 -3.29 23.25 2.18
CA GLY A 123 -4.66 22.75 2.27
C GLY A 123 -5.23 22.31 0.91
N LYS A 124 -5.02 23.11 -0.14
CA LYS A 124 -5.51 22.82 -1.51
C LYS A 124 -4.84 21.57 -2.08
N VAL A 125 -3.52 21.44 -1.91
CA VAL A 125 -2.75 20.28 -2.37
C VAL A 125 -3.17 19.02 -1.62
N ALA A 126 -3.28 19.08 -0.29
CA ALA A 126 -3.73 17.95 0.51
C ALA A 126 -5.15 17.52 0.16
N GLY A 127 -6.08 18.48 0.01
CA GLY A 127 -7.47 18.20 -0.39
C GLY A 127 -7.57 17.55 -1.77
N THR A 128 -6.82 18.06 -2.76
CA THR A 128 -6.78 17.46 -4.10
C THR A 128 -6.21 16.05 -4.08
N LEU A 129 -5.13 15.83 -3.31
CA LEU A 129 -4.55 14.50 -3.16
C LEU A 129 -5.52 13.51 -2.49
N TYR A 130 -6.23 13.94 -1.44
CA TYR A 130 -7.24 13.10 -0.80
C TYR A 130 -8.43 12.80 -1.71
N PHE A 131 -8.87 13.76 -2.52
CA PHE A 131 -9.89 13.51 -3.54
C PHE A 131 -9.46 12.42 -4.53
N VAL A 132 -8.28 12.58 -5.15
CA VAL A 132 -7.75 11.60 -6.11
C VAL A 132 -7.53 10.24 -5.46
N SER A 133 -6.95 10.21 -4.25
CA SER A 133 -6.68 8.99 -3.49
C SER A 133 -7.97 8.24 -3.13
N THR A 134 -9.01 8.97 -2.70
CA THR A 134 -10.30 8.39 -2.30
C THR A 134 -11.05 7.87 -3.51
N MET A 135 -11.09 8.64 -4.60
CA MET A 135 -11.71 8.22 -5.86
C MET A 135 -11.02 6.99 -6.45
N GLY A 136 -9.68 7.01 -6.51
CA GLY A 136 -8.89 5.86 -6.94
C GLY A 136 -9.07 4.64 -6.05
N SER A 137 -9.20 4.84 -4.73
CA SER A 137 -9.52 3.76 -3.79
C SER A 137 -10.91 3.20 -4.02
N ALA A 138 -11.94 4.03 -4.22
CA ALA A 138 -13.30 3.57 -4.50
C ALA A 138 -13.36 2.76 -5.81
N LEU A 139 -12.79 3.30 -6.89
CA LEU A 139 -12.72 2.62 -8.19
C LEU A 139 -11.91 1.33 -8.11
N GLY A 140 -10.74 1.36 -7.45
CA GLY A 140 -9.90 0.19 -7.25
C GLY A 140 -10.57 -0.89 -6.42
N THR A 141 -11.30 -0.51 -5.37
CA THR A 141 -12.11 -1.42 -4.54
C THR A 141 -13.19 -2.08 -5.38
N LEU A 142 -13.97 -1.32 -6.15
CA LEU A 142 -15.00 -1.86 -7.06
C LEU A 142 -14.40 -2.76 -8.14
N ALA A 143 -13.32 -2.33 -8.80
CA ALA A 143 -12.62 -3.13 -9.79
C ALA A 143 -12.14 -4.46 -9.20
N THR A 144 -11.59 -4.42 -7.99
CA THR A 144 -11.08 -5.61 -7.31
C THR A 144 -12.22 -6.56 -6.93
N SER A 145 -13.24 -6.07 -6.25
CA SER A 145 -14.32 -6.92 -5.72
C SER A 145 -15.26 -7.45 -6.80
N PHE A 146 -15.51 -6.69 -7.87
CA PHE A 146 -16.50 -7.06 -8.88
C PHE A 146 -15.89 -7.72 -10.10
N TYR A 147 -14.62 -7.43 -10.44
CA TYR A 147 -14.02 -7.89 -11.69
C TYR A 147 -12.77 -8.71 -11.46
N PHE A 148 -11.75 -8.17 -10.78
CA PHE A 148 -10.45 -8.85 -10.69
C PHE A 148 -10.56 -10.19 -9.98
N VAL A 149 -11.31 -10.24 -8.89
CA VAL A 149 -11.53 -11.45 -8.11
C VAL A 149 -12.38 -12.51 -8.84
N LEU A 150 -13.10 -12.12 -9.91
CA LEU A 150 -13.81 -13.06 -10.78
C LEU A 150 -12.93 -13.58 -11.92
N TRP A 151 -12.02 -12.74 -12.43
CA TRP A 151 -11.22 -13.05 -13.62
C TRP A 151 -9.85 -13.62 -13.31
N PHE A 152 -9.29 -13.35 -12.13
CA PHE A 152 -7.92 -13.68 -11.78
C PHE A 152 -7.85 -14.38 -10.42
N GLU A 153 -6.82 -15.21 -10.29
CA GLU A 153 -6.42 -15.78 -9.01
C GLU A 153 -5.82 -14.71 -8.09
N MET A 154 -5.93 -14.92 -6.78
CA MET A 154 -5.51 -13.94 -5.77
C MET A 154 -4.03 -13.59 -5.91
N ASP A 155 -3.20 -14.59 -6.17
CA ASP A 155 -1.75 -14.46 -6.38
C ASP A 155 -1.44 -13.55 -7.56
N THR A 156 -2.20 -13.70 -8.65
CA THR A 156 -2.06 -12.86 -9.85
C THR A 156 -2.44 -11.41 -9.55
N ILE A 157 -3.51 -11.17 -8.78
CA ILE A 157 -3.92 -9.81 -8.42
C ILE A 157 -2.87 -9.14 -7.54
N VAL A 158 -2.39 -9.83 -6.49
CA VAL A 158 -1.36 -9.29 -5.57
C VAL A 158 -0.05 -9.05 -6.32
N ALA A 159 0.38 -9.98 -7.17
CA ALA A 159 1.57 -9.81 -8.02
C ALA A 159 1.43 -8.62 -8.98
N THR A 160 0.25 -8.43 -9.57
CA THR A 160 -0.03 -7.29 -10.46
C THR A 160 0.03 -5.97 -9.69
N LEU A 161 -0.54 -5.91 -8.48
CA LEU A 161 -0.44 -4.72 -7.62
C LEU A 161 1.02 -4.41 -7.27
N ALA A 162 1.82 -5.41 -6.93
CA ALA A 162 3.25 -5.25 -6.69
C ALA A 162 4.00 -4.76 -7.95
N GLY A 163 3.66 -5.30 -9.13
CA GLY A 163 4.20 -4.87 -10.42
C GLY A 163 3.88 -3.41 -10.75
N VAL A 164 2.63 -2.98 -10.52
CA VAL A 164 2.21 -1.58 -10.71
C VAL A 164 2.98 -0.66 -9.77
N LEU A 165 3.13 -1.02 -8.49
CA LEU A 165 3.93 -0.26 -7.53
C LEU A 165 5.40 -0.16 -7.99
N LEU A 166 5.99 -1.26 -8.45
CA LEU A 166 7.36 -1.27 -8.95
C LEU A 166 7.53 -0.38 -10.17
N ALA A 167 6.60 -0.42 -11.12
CA ALA A 167 6.60 0.44 -12.31
C ALA A 167 6.49 1.92 -11.93
N MET A 168 5.59 2.28 -11.02
CA MET A 168 5.47 3.66 -10.52
C MET A 168 6.76 4.12 -9.82
N GLY A 169 7.37 3.24 -9.03
CA GLY A 169 8.65 3.52 -8.37
C GLY A 169 9.78 3.75 -9.37
N ALA A 170 9.87 2.90 -10.40
CA ALA A 170 10.86 3.04 -11.47
C ALA A 170 10.68 4.35 -12.26
N VAL A 171 9.44 4.72 -12.60
CA VAL A 171 9.13 6.00 -13.26
C VAL A 171 9.52 7.19 -12.37
N GLY A 172 9.19 7.16 -11.08
CA GLY A 172 9.54 8.23 -10.14
C GLY A 172 11.05 8.43 -9.97
N ILE A 173 11.83 7.34 -10.00
CA ILE A 173 13.30 7.39 -9.94
C ILE A 173 13.89 7.83 -11.29
N GLY A 174 13.33 7.34 -12.40
CA GLY A 174 13.78 7.62 -13.77
C GLY A 174 13.53 9.06 -14.20
N ALA A 175 12.39 9.66 -13.82
CA ALA A 175 12.05 11.04 -14.15
C ALA A 175 13.10 12.07 -13.70
N ARG A 176 13.79 11.81 -12.57
CA ARG A 176 14.87 12.69 -12.10
C ARG A 176 16.13 12.62 -12.98
N ARG A 177 16.39 11.49 -13.65
CA ARG A 177 17.56 11.37 -14.53
C ARG A 177 17.39 12.27 -15.76
N LEU A 178 16.17 12.32 -16.31
CA LEU A 178 15.83 13.16 -17.46
C LEU A 178 15.92 14.67 -17.14
N ASP A 179 15.44 15.10 -15.96
CA ASP A 179 15.59 16.51 -15.52
C ASP A 179 17.07 16.90 -15.35
N ARG A 180 17.90 15.97 -14.88
CA ARG A 180 19.35 16.21 -14.70
C ARG A 180 20.09 16.34 -16.03
N ASP A 181 19.81 15.45 -16.97
CA ASP A 181 20.43 15.48 -18.30
C ASP A 181 20.02 16.74 -19.09
N ALA A 182 18.80 17.26 -18.87
CA ALA A 182 18.35 18.51 -19.46
C ALA A 182 19.07 19.75 -18.87
N ASP A 183 19.26 19.76 -17.54
CA ASP A 183 19.98 20.84 -16.84
C ASP A 183 21.48 20.90 -17.20
N ASP A 184 22.12 19.75 -17.41
CA ASP A 184 23.54 19.67 -17.78
C ASP A 184 23.78 20.12 -19.23
N HIS A 185 22.87 19.83 -20.16
CA HIS A 185 22.95 20.34 -21.55
C HIS A 185 22.65 21.84 -21.67
N ALA A 186 21.86 22.42 -20.76
CA ALA A 186 21.59 23.86 -20.75
C ALA A 186 22.75 24.71 -20.19
N ARG A 187 23.75 24.06 -19.57
CA ARG A 187 24.92 24.71 -18.95
C ARG A 187 26.21 24.53 -19.76
N ALA A 188 26.20 23.71 -20.81
CA ALA A 188 27.29 23.50 -21.75
C ALA A 188 27.16 24.43 -22.97
#